data_AF-A0A8H9GEZ1-F1
#
_entry.id   AF-A0A8H9GEZ1-F1
#
_cell.length_a   1.000
_cell.length_b   1.000
_cell.length_c   1.000
_cell.angle_alpha   90.00
_cell.angle_beta   90.00
_cell.angle_gamma   90.00
#
_symmetry.space_group_name_H-M   'P 1'
#
loop_
_entity.id
_entity.type
_entity.pdbx_description
1 polymer ?
#
loop_
_entity_poly.entity_id
_entity_poly.type
_entity_poly.pdbx_seq_one_letter_code
_entity_poly.pdbx_strand_id
1 'polypeptide(L)' 'MMGDGIAAGVAVKVTGVSSTERGSQGVVKAIRRGWTGKEAVVVATGVLRTREFTVPLSDLSRA' A
#
# COMPACT_ATOMS: atom_id res chain seq x y z
N MET A 1 -6.52 -20.66 -3.21
CA MET A 1 -5.54 -19.62 -3.61
C MET A 1 -5.33 -18.70 -2.42
N MET A 2 -4.19 -18.83 -1.74
CA MET A 2 -3.79 -17.92 -0.66
C MET A 2 -3.54 -16.55 -1.28
N GLY A 3 -4.42 -15.57 -1.01
CA GLY A 3 -4.13 -14.18 -1.34
C GLY A 3 -2.94 -13.72 -0.53
N ASP A 4 -2.07 -12.89 -1.12
CA ASP A 4 -0.71 -12.53 -0.68
C ASP A 4 -0.53 -11.89 0.73
N GLY A 5 -1.46 -12.09 1.66
CA GLY A 5 -1.32 -11.75 3.07
C GLY A 5 -1.31 -10.25 3.36
N ILE A 6 -1.57 -9.41 2.37
CA ILE A 6 -1.71 -7.97 2.55
C ILE A 6 -3.12 -7.70 3.11
N ALA A 7 -3.17 -7.23 4.35
CA ALA A 7 -4.35 -6.91 5.12
C ALA A 7 -4.14 -5.61 5.91
N ALA A 8 -5.18 -5.07 6.53
CA ALA A 8 -5.02 -3.96 7.46
C ALA A 8 -4.04 -4.33 8.60
N GLY A 9 -3.20 -3.38 9.00
CA GLY A 9 -2.12 -3.56 9.97
C GLY A 9 -0.81 -4.11 9.40
N VAL A 10 -0.76 -4.51 8.13
CA VAL A 10 0.44 -5.09 7.52
C VAL A 10 1.39 -3.99 7.04
N ALA A 11 2.67 -4.11 7.41
CA ALA A 11 3.74 -3.28 6.86
C ALA A 11 4.04 -3.67 5.41
N VAL A 12 4.07 -2.67 4.54
CA VAL A 12 4.22 -2.85 3.10
C VAL A 12 5.19 -1.84 2.51
N LYS A 13 5.75 -2.19 1.35
CA LYS A 13 6.54 -1.32 0.49
C LYS A 13 5.85 -1.21 -0.87
N VAL A 14 5.80 0.00 -1.42
CA VAL A 14 5.31 0.22 -2.78
C VAL A 14 6.40 -0.16 -3.78
N THR A 15 6.14 -1.16 -4.61
CA THR A 15 7.06 -1.71 -5.62
C THR A 15 6.61 -1.45 -7.06
N GLY A 16 5.32 -1.15 -7.27
CA GLY A 16 4.73 -0.86 -8.57
C GLY A 16 5.49 0.23 -9.34
N VAL A 17 5.92 -0.09 -10.56
CA VAL A 17 6.81 0.77 -11.37
C VAL A 17 6.14 2.07 -11.79
N SER A 18 4.82 2.04 -12.03
CA SER A 18 4.02 3.20 -12.41
C SER A 18 3.52 4.04 -11.22
N SER A 19 3.72 3.58 -9.98
CA SER A 19 3.23 4.29 -8.80
C SER A 19 4.11 5.51 -8.47
N THR A 20 3.48 6.66 -8.26
CA THR A 20 4.18 7.87 -7.79
C THR A 20 4.73 7.72 -6.37
N GLU A 21 4.24 6.73 -5.62
CA GLU A 21 4.69 6.44 -4.26
C GLU A 21 5.71 5.28 -4.22
N ARG A 22 6.25 4.86 -5.37
CA ARG A 22 7.22 3.78 -5.45
C ARG A 22 8.42 4.02 -4.52
N GLY A 23 8.76 2.99 -3.76
CA GLY A 23 9.82 3.03 -2.75
C GLY A 23 9.34 3.44 -1.35
N SER A 24 8.16 4.06 -1.23
CA SER A 24 7.57 4.39 0.06
C SER A 24 7.25 3.12 0.86
N GLN A 25 7.42 3.21 2.18
CA GLN A 25 7.05 2.17 3.14
C GLN A 25 5.99 2.72 4.10
N GLY A 26 5.08 1.85 4.54
CA GLY A 26 4.02 2.23 5.45
C GLY A 26 3.21 1.05 5.93
N VAL A 27 2.15 1.33 6.67
CA VAL A 27 1.22 0.32 7.18
C VAL A 27 -0.11 0.45 6.46
N VAL A 28 -0.69 -0.67 6.04
CA VAL A 28 -2.02 -0.70 5.45
C VAL A 28 -3.05 -0.36 6.53
N LYS A 29 -3.77 0.74 6.35
CA LYS A 29 -4.88 1.16 7.21
C LYS A 29 -6.16 0.42 6.88
N ALA A 30 -6.47 0.28 5.59
CA ALA A 30 -7.67 -0.38 5.11
C ALA A 30 -7.47 -0.91 3.68
N ILE A 31 -8.27 -1.90 3.30
CA ILE A 31 -8.38 -2.38 1.92
C ILE A 31 -9.78 -2.06 1.42
N ARG A 32 -9.86 -1.50 0.23
CA ARG A 32 -11.11 -1.12 -0.43
C ARG A 32 -11.15 -1.63 -1.86
N ARG A 33 -12.34 -1.64 -2.45
CA ARG A 33 -12.51 -1.93 -3.88
C ARG A 33 -12.29 -0.62 -4.66
N GLY A 34 -11.29 -0.61 -5.52
CA GLY A 34 -10.95 0.49 -6.42
C GLY A 34 -11.33 0.20 -7.87
N TRP A 35 -11.00 1.12 -8.76
CA TRP A 35 -11.37 1.01 -10.19
C TRP A 35 -10.68 -0.15 -10.91
N THR A 36 -9.43 -0.44 -10.53
CA THR A 36 -8.59 -1.50 -11.12
C THR A 36 -8.62 -2.81 -10.33
N GLY A 37 -9.42 -2.91 -9.25
CA GLY A 37 -9.48 -4.10 -8.42
C GLY A 37 -9.53 -3.77 -6.93
N LYS A 38 -8.58 -4.30 -6.15
CA LYS A 38 -8.43 -3.97 -4.73
C LYS A 38 -7.31 -2.94 -4.55
N GLU A 39 -7.57 -1.95 -3.70
CA GLU A 39 -6.62 -0.91 -3.33
C GLU A 39 -6.40 -0.90 -1.82
N ALA A 40 -5.19 -0.56 -1.40
CA ALA A 40 -4.82 -0.38 -0.02
C ALA A 40 -4.65 1.11 0.27
N VAL A 41 -5.23 1.55 1.37
CA VAL A 41 -4.92 2.84 1.98
C VAL A 41 -3.70 2.63 2.86
N VAL A 42 -2.58 3.24 2.51
CA VAL A 42 -1.30 3.10 3.20
C VAL A 42 -1.00 4.38 3.96
N VAL A 43 -0.63 4.24 5.22
CA VAL A 43 -0.12 5.32 6.06
C VAL A 43 1.39 5.18 6.14
N ALA A 44 2.10 6.14 5.54
CA ALA A 44 3.55 6.19 5.53
C ALA A 44 4.03 7.35 6.41
N THR A 45 4.94 7.07 7.35
CA THR A 45 5.60 8.11 8.13
C THR A 45 6.76 8.68 7.31
N GLY A 46 6.53 9.83 6.67
CA GLY A 46 7.58 10.57 5.99
C GLY A 46 8.41 11.41 6.96
N VAL A 47 9.57 11.87 6.51
CA VAL A 47 10.52 12.68 7.31
C VAL A 47 9.87 13.96 7.87
N LEU A 48 8.98 14.59 7.09
CA LEU A 48 8.35 15.87 7.46
C LEU A 48 6.94 15.70 8.05
N ARG A 49 6.22 14.65 7.63
CA ARG A 49 4.85 14.38 8.08
C ARG A 49 4.41 12.97 7.72
N THR A 50 3.44 12.46 8.47
CA THR A 50 2.65 11.28 8.08
C THR A 50 1.82 11.61 6.84
N ARG A 51 1.83 10.68 5.88
CA ARG A 51 1.07 10.77 4.62
C ARG A 51 0.16 9.56 4.51
N GLU A 52 -1.06 9.78 4.05
CA GLU A 52 -2.01 8.73 3.71
C GLU A 52 -2.24 8.79 2.20
N PHE A 53 -2.06 7.66 1.52
CA PHE A 53 -2.28 7.54 0.09
C PHE A 53 -2.88 6.18 -0.26
N THR A 54 -3.44 6.09 -1.46
CA THR A 54 -4.04 4.84 -1.94
C THR A 54 -3.22 4.28 -3.08
N VAL A 55 -2.99 2.96 -3.04
CA VAL A 55 -2.22 2.23 -4.06
C VAL A 55 -2.89 0.89 -4.37
N PRO A 56 -2.82 0.41 -5.63
CA PRO A 56 -3.28 -0.93 -5.98
C PRO A 56 -2.57 -2.00 -5.15
N LEU A 57 -3.29 -3.07 -4.77
CA LEU A 57 -2.67 -4.18 -4.02
C LEU A 57 -1.54 -4.85 -4.79
N SER A 58 -1.64 -4.89 -6.12
CA SER A 58 -0.60 -5.43 -7.02
C SER A 58 0.72 -4.69 -6.94
N ASP A 59 0.69 -3.44 -6.49
CA ASP A 59 1.84 -2.55 -6.45
C ASP A 59 2.54 -2.58 -5.09
N LEU A 60 2.11 -3.47 -4.20
CA LEU A 60 2.63 -3.62 -2.85
C LEU A 60 3.36 -4.95 -2.68
N SER A 61 4.47 -4.92 -1.96
CA SER A 61 5.08 -6.09 -1.33
C SER A 61 5.02 -5.96 0.18
N ARG A 62 5.03 -7.08 0.90
CA ARG A 62 5.28 -7.05 2.34
C ARG A 62 6.70 -6.52 2.60
N ALA A 63 6.85 -5.70 3.62
CA ALA A 63 8.12 -5.13 4.05
C ALA A 63 8.79 -6.00 5.11
#